data_AF-A0A920QMQ8-F1
#
_entry.id   AF-A0A920QMQ8-F1
#
_cell.length_a   1.000
_cell.length_b   1.000
_cell.length_c   1.000
_cell.angle_alpha   90.00
_cell.angle_beta   90.00
_cell.angle_gamma   90.00
#
_symmetry.space_group_name_H-M   'P 1'
#
loop_
_entity.id
_entity.type
_entity.pdbx_description
1 polymer ?
#
loop_
_entity_poly.entity_id
_entity_poly.type
_entity_poly.pdbx_seq_one_letter_code
_entity_poly.pdbx_strand_id
1 'polypeptide(L)' 'MNELLNQTRAWANGEPWRFHHSHHKFYLILPTCRHFYGKGYTKEEMKMINETKKIMNAPNMGISATCVEFLY' A
#
# COMPACT_ATOMS: atom_id res chain seq x y z
N MET A 1 -1.09 -5.73 10.40
CA MET A 1 -2.38 -6.19 10.97
C MET A 1 -2.57 -5.74 12.42
N ASN A 2 -1.64 -6.06 13.34
CA ASN A 2 -1.80 -5.71 14.77
C ASN A 2 -1.88 -4.19 15.06
N GLU A 3 -1.13 -3.38 14.32
CA GLU A 3 -1.13 -1.92 14.48
C GLU A 3 -2.51 -1.30 14.22
N LEU A 4 -3.21 -1.73 13.16
CA LEU A 4 -4.54 -1.23 12.83
C LEU A 4 -5.56 -1.67 13.88
N LEU A 5 -5.55 -2.94 14.27
CA LEU A 5 -6.46 -3.45 15.31
C LEU A 5 -6.26 -2.72 16.64
N ASN A 6 -5.01 -2.39 17.00
CA ASN A 6 -4.71 -1.62 18.20
C ASN A 6 -5.23 -0.17 18.08
N GLN A 7 -5.10 0.45 16.90
CA GLN A 7 -5.65 1.78 16.61
C GLN A 7 -7.20 1.78 16.67
N THR A 8 -7.86 0.79 16.06
CA THR A 8 -9.32 0.62 16.08
C THR A 8 -9.86 0.44 17.51
N ARG A 9 -9.17 -0.39 18.33
CA ARG A 9 -9.53 -0.60 19.73
C ARG A 9 -9.32 0.63 20.59
N ALA A 10 -8.21 1.34 20.40
CA ALA A 10 -7.95 2.59 21.12
C ALA A 10 -9.02 3.64 20.81
N TRP A 11 -9.46 3.75 19.54
CA TRP A 11 -10.58 4.60 19.15
C TRP A 11 -11.89 4.20 19.81
N ALA A 12 -12.24 2.91 19.76
CA ALA A 12 -13.48 2.40 20.34
C ALA A 12 -13.56 2.59 21.87
N ASN A 13 -12.40 2.54 22.55
CA ASN A 13 -12.30 2.65 24.01
C ASN A 13 -12.02 4.07 24.51
N GLY A 14 -11.79 5.05 23.62
CA GLY A 14 -11.43 6.42 24.00
C GLY A 14 -10.02 6.57 24.60
N GLU A 15 -9.11 5.64 24.33
CA GLU A 15 -7.74 5.65 24.86
C GLU A 15 -6.80 6.54 24.02
N PRO A 16 -5.73 7.13 24.64
CA PRO A 16 -4.76 7.94 23.92
C PRO A 16 -3.90 7.10 22.96
N TRP A 17 -3.70 7.62 21.75
CA TRP A 17 -3.04 6.95 20.64
C TRP A 17 -1.53 6.81 20.86
N ARG A 18 -0.98 5.62 20.61
CA ARG A 18 0.48 5.39 20.53
C ARG A 18 0.87 5.21 19.07
N PHE A 19 1.68 6.12 18.55
CA PHE A 19 2.11 6.11 17.14
C PHE A 19 3.45 5.38 16.99
N HIS A 20 3.47 4.26 16.27
CA HIS A 20 4.72 3.66 15.80
C HIS A 20 5.13 4.16 14.41
N HIS A 21 4.21 4.76 13.65
CA HIS A 21 4.48 5.33 12.33
C HIS A 21 3.84 6.71 12.19
N SER A 22 4.44 7.58 11.38
CA SER A 22 4.11 9.01 11.26
C SER A 22 2.72 9.33 10.69
N HIS A 23 1.95 8.33 10.30
CA HIS A 23 0.66 8.51 9.63
C HIS A 23 -0.44 7.73 10.36
N HIS A 24 -1.57 8.40 10.59
CA HIS A 24 -2.81 7.76 11.05
C HIS A 24 -3.25 6.75 9.98
N LYS A 25 -3.31 5.48 10.35
CA LYS A 25 -3.64 4.37 9.43
C LYS A 25 -5.12 3.99 9.47
N PHE A 26 -5.84 4.49 10.46
CA PHE A 26 -7.26 4.25 10.64
C PHE A 26 -8.08 5.02 9.58
N TYR A 27 -8.86 4.29 8.77
CA TYR A 27 -9.69 4.81 7.67
C TYR A 27 -8.98 5.57 6.53
N LEU A 28 -7.64 5.55 6.46
CA LEU A 28 -6.89 6.23 5.42
C LEU A 28 -6.53 5.28 4.27
N ILE A 29 -6.91 5.63 3.05
CA ILE A 29 -6.42 4.98 1.83
C ILE A 29 -5.04 5.58 1.52
N LEU A 30 -3.99 4.76 1.59
CA LEU A 30 -2.64 5.21 1.26
C LEU A 30 -2.31 4.81 -0.19
N PRO A 31 -2.06 5.79 -1.09
CA PRO A 31 -1.71 5.51 -2.49
C PRO A 31 -0.26 5.02 -2.65
N THR A 32 0.45 4.75 -1.56
CA THR A 32 1.87 4.37 -1.57
C THR A 32 2.08 3.09 -0.78
N CYS A 33 2.11 1.96 -1.49
CA CYS A 33 2.31 0.64 -0.89
C CYS A 33 3.75 0.42 -0.37
N ARG A 34 4.75 1.20 -0.83
CA ARG A 34 6.15 1.28 -0.35
C ARG A 34 6.95 2.21 -1.27
N HIS A 35 8.08 2.71 -0.75
CA HIS A 35 9.07 3.58 -1.40
C HIS A 35 8.97 3.72 -2.94
N PHE A 36 8.89 4.97 -3.41
CA PHE A 36 8.89 5.29 -4.84
C PHE A 36 10.14 4.76 -5.52
N TYR A 37 9.94 4.07 -6.64
CA TYR A 37 11.01 3.57 -7.48
C TYR A 37 11.18 4.48 -8.70
N GLY A 38 12.05 5.49 -8.61
CA GLY A 38 12.71 6.23 -9.70
C GLY A 38 11.88 6.87 -10.84
N LYS A 39 10.56 6.66 -10.91
CA LYS A 39 9.69 7.03 -12.03
C LYS A 39 8.25 7.35 -11.60
N GLY A 40 8.02 7.65 -10.32
CA GLY A 40 6.68 7.91 -9.79
C GLY A 40 5.83 6.66 -9.49
N TYR A 41 6.32 5.47 -9.84
CA TYR A 41 5.69 4.19 -9.51
C TYR A 41 6.27 3.62 -8.22
N THR A 42 5.45 2.86 -7.49
CA THR A 42 5.88 2.01 -6.37
C THR A 42 6.55 0.74 -6.88
N LYS A 43 7.29 0.07 -6.00
CA LYS A 43 7.94 -1.22 -6.32
C LYS A 43 6.90 -2.29 -6.68
N GLU A 44 5.77 -2.30 -6.00
CA GLU A 44 4.65 -3.21 -6.21
C GLU A 44 4.02 -3.01 -7.59
N GLU A 45 3.81 -1.76 -8.03
CA GLU A 45 3.30 -1.46 -9.39
C GLU A 45 4.26 -1.96 -10.48
N MET A 46 5.57 -1.70 -10.32
CA MET A 46 6.57 -2.18 -11.26
C MET A 46 6.66 -3.71 -11.28
N LYS A 47 6.48 -4.37 -10.14
CA LYS A 47 6.44 -5.82 -10.04
C LYS A 47 5.24 -6.38 -10.81
N MET A 48 4.06 -5.80 -10.63
CA MET A 48 2.85 -6.18 -11.38
C MET A 48 3.08 -6.07 -12.90
N ILE A 49 3.64 -4.96 -13.37
CA ILE A 49 3.91 -4.76 -14.80
C ILE A 49 4.90 -5.81 -15.34
N ASN A 50 6.00 -6.06 -14.63
CA ASN A 50 7.05 -6.96 -15.08
C ASN A 50 6.62 -8.43 -15.04
N GLU A 51 5.90 -8.85 -14.00
CA GLU A 51 5.40 -10.22 -13.88
C GLU A 51 4.32 -10.52 -14.92
N THR A 52 3.40 -9.58 -15.17
CA THR A 52 2.38 -9.76 -16.22
C THR A 52 3.02 -9.90 -17.61
N LYS A 53 3.99 -9.06 -17.95
CA LYS A 53 4.73 -9.17 -19.23
C LYS A 53 5.43 -10.52 -19.38
N LYS A 54 6.02 -11.03 -18.28
CA LYS A 54 6.72 -12.31 -18.25
C LYS A 54 5.76 -13.49 -18.39
N ILE A 55 4.64 -13.48 -17.66
CA ILE A 55 3.63 -14.55 -17.68
C ILE A 55 2.95 -14.64 -19.05
N MET A 56 2.62 -13.49 -19.65
CA MET A 56 1.95 -13.43 -20.96
C MET A 56 2.90 -13.55 -22.16
N ASN A 57 4.21 -13.70 -21.90
CA ASN A 57 5.26 -13.71 -22.93
C ASN A 57 5.16 -12.54 -23.93
N ALA A 58 4.76 -11.37 -23.43
CA ALA A 58 4.40 -10.20 -24.24
C ALA A 58 5.18 -8.95 -23.76
N PRO A 59 6.46 -8.79 -24.16
CA PRO A 59 7.34 -7.75 -23.63
C PRO A 59 6.89 -6.31 -23.99
N ASN A 60 6.21 -6.17 -25.13
CA ASN A 60 5.75 -4.88 -25.66
C ASN A 60 4.35 -4.48 -25.18
N MET A 61 3.73 -5.25 -24.28
CA MET A 61 2.40 -4.94 -23.77
C MET A 61 2.42 -3.66 -22.93
N GLY A 62 1.58 -2.69 -23.30
CA GLY A 62 1.38 -1.46 -22.53
C GLY A 62 0.52 -1.74 -21.30
N ILE A 63 1.09 -1.62 -20.11
CA ILE A 63 0.40 -1.87 -18.84
C ILE A 63 0.64 -0.67 -17.91
N SER A 64 -0.44 -0.13 -17.34
CA SER A 64 -0.40 0.84 -16.26
C SER A 64 -1.06 0.22 -15.03
N ALA A 65 -0.41 0.31 -13.87
CA ALA A 65 -0.90 -0.26 -12.62
C ALA A 65 -0.85 0.82 -11.52
N THR A 66 -1.88 0.85 -10.67
CA THR A 66 -1.93 1.67 -9.46
C THR A 66 -2.18 0.75 -8.28
N CYS A 67 -1.25 0.70 -7.32
CA CYS A 67 -1.35 -0.17 -6.15
C CYS A 67 -1.72 0.66 -4.92
N VAL A 68 -2.89 0.38 -4.38
CA VAL A 68 -3.44 1.07 -3.21
C VAL A 68 -3.52 0.08 -2.05
N GLU A 69 -2.99 0.45 -0.88
CA GLU A 69 -3.12 -0.36 0.33
C GLU A 69 -4.39 0.06 1.07
N PHE A 70 -5.36 -0.86 1.16
CA PHE A 70 -6.49 -0.74 2.05
C PHE A 70 -6.16 -1.40 3.39
N LEU A 71 -6.34 -0.65 4.46
CA LEU A 71 -6.19 -1.13 5.83
C LEU A 71 -7.60 -1.31 6.42
N TYR A 72 -8.09 -2.56 6.43
CA TYR A 72 -9.28 -3.01 7.17
C TYR A 72 -8.89 -3.78 8.43
#